data_AF-A0A956Y2B3-F1
#
_entry.id   AF-A0A956Y2B3-F1
#
_cell.length_a   1.000
_cell.length_b   1.000
_cell.length_c   1.000
_cell.angle_alpha   90.00
_cell.angle_beta   90.00
_cell.angle_gamma   90.00
#
_symmetry.space_group_name_H-M   'P 1'
#
loop_
_entity.id
_entity.type
_entity.pdbx_description
1 polymer ?
#
loop_
_entity_poly.entity_id
_entity_poly.type
_entity_poly.pdbx_seq_one_letter_code
_entity_poly.pdbx_strand_id
1 'polypeptide(L)'
;MIVQLSISHDLSRWLGMDLPRLMRRGSDVIGAQRIANTEDVVSWQCHLITSSQSHSPYHTVVAVQPVSHYALLIPYLHRPTQDQFAGDLIYRWGNELMHRMVDTRAIQQSDVVTVAEQFKTSPRSIEWYLNSDQDLLERASSTEQWIDGYLDAFELNYLEEDHAIDVGAHINSQSVTKDGMQDDDSAVVGFVNDGLYRFANGLCTRLFKNTIEGNYPYPWTEAPPCEVIQEPVEEGGAELFSIDHLSTK
;
A
#
# COMPACT_ATOMS: atom_id res chain seq x y z
N MET A 1 1.34 15.01 -5.69
CA MET A 1 1.94 13.66 -5.56
C MET A 1 2.27 13.12 -6.94
N ILE A 2 3.42 12.50 -7.13
CA ILE A 2 3.83 11.80 -8.34
C ILE A 2 3.52 10.32 -8.15
N VAL A 3 2.85 9.70 -9.11
CA VAL A 3 2.72 8.25 -9.22
C VAL A 3 3.76 7.78 -10.22
N GLN A 4 4.84 7.18 -9.72
CA GLN A 4 5.94 6.68 -10.54
C GLN A 4 5.69 5.21 -10.90
N LEU A 5 5.43 4.93 -12.16
CA LEU A 5 5.25 3.58 -12.69
C LEU A 5 6.57 3.08 -13.30
N SER A 6 7.20 2.14 -12.61
CA SER A 6 8.36 1.39 -13.10
C SER A 6 7.89 0.15 -13.84
N ILE A 7 8.01 0.18 -15.16
CA ILE A 7 7.48 -0.83 -16.05
C ILE A 7 8.59 -1.82 -16.43
N SER A 8 8.35 -3.11 -16.22
CA SER A 8 9.26 -4.16 -16.66
C SER A 8 9.39 -4.21 -18.19
N HIS A 9 10.48 -4.80 -18.68
CA HIS A 9 10.68 -4.92 -20.13
C HIS A 9 9.53 -5.66 -20.83
N ASP A 10 9.04 -6.76 -20.23
CA ASP A 10 7.97 -7.56 -20.84
C ASP A 10 6.63 -6.84 -20.83
N LEU A 11 6.33 -6.10 -19.76
CA LEU A 11 5.13 -5.26 -19.70
C LEU A 11 5.20 -4.12 -20.73
N SER A 12 6.35 -3.44 -20.85
CA SER A 12 6.54 -2.38 -21.85
C SER A 12 6.36 -2.91 -23.27
N ARG A 13 6.93 -4.08 -23.58
CA ARG A 13 6.77 -4.74 -24.88
C ARG A 13 5.32 -5.12 -25.14
N TRP A 14 4.63 -5.66 -24.15
CA TRP A 14 3.23 -6.04 -24.27
C TRP A 14 2.33 -4.82 -24.47
N LEU A 15 2.50 -3.74 -23.72
CA LEU A 15 1.72 -2.51 -23.91
C LEU A 15 2.12 -1.74 -25.18
N GLY A 16 3.25 -2.08 -25.81
CA GLY A 16 3.75 -1.40 -27.01
C GLY A 16 4.26 0.01 -26.73
N MET A 17 4.83 0.23 -25.53
CA MET A 17 5.32 1.53 -25.09
C MET A 17 6.81 1.69 -25.36
N ASP A 18 7.21 2.92 -25.72
CA ASP A 18 8.60 3.37 -25.74
C ASP A 18 8.81 4.31 -24.54
N LEU A 19 9.49 3.83 -23.51
CA LEU A 19 9.62 4.51 -22.22
C LEU A 19 11.08 4.92 -21.94
N PRO A 20 11.30 6.09 -21.31
CA PRO A 20 12.63 6.47 -20.86
C PRO A 20 13.10 5.49 -19.77
N ARG A 21 14.40 5.18 -19.76
CA ARG A 21 14.98 4.34 -18.69
C ARG A 21 15.11 5.15 -17.41
N LEU A 22 14.79 4.52 -16.27
CA LEU A 22 15.02 5.16 -14.98
C LEU A 22 16.53 5.28 -14.73
N MET A 23 16.98 6.52 -14.46
CA MET A 23 18.37 6.85 -14.16
C MET A 23 18.44 7.56 -12.82
N ARG A 24 19.25 7.04 -11.91
CA ARG A 24 19.54 7.72 -10.65
C ARG A 24 20.91 8.37 -10.73
N ARG A 25 20.99 9.64 -10.32
CA ARG A 25 22.23 10.41 -10.35
C ARG A 25 23.31 9.69 -9.52
N GLY A 26 24.44 9.37 -10.15
CA GLY A 26 25.56 8.69 -9.50
C GLY A 26 25.47 7.17 -9.47
N SER A 27 24.50 6.54 -10.14
CA SER A 27 24.46 5.10 -10.35
C SER A 27 24.87 4.73 -11.77
N ASP A 28 25.73 3.72 -11.90
CA ASP A 28 26.11 3.13 -13.20
C ASP A 28 25.06 2.15 -13.73
N VAL A 29 24.07 1.78 -12.92
CA VAL A 29 22.99 0.88 -13.30
C VAL A 29 21.90 1.67 -14.02
N ILE A 30 21.49 1.26 -15.22
CA ILE A 30 20.46 1.98 -15.98
C ILE A 30 19.27 1.05 -16.21
N GLY A 31 18.08 1.45 -15.75
CA GLY A 31 16.86 0.66 -15.90
C GLY A 31 16.76 -0.57 -14.98
N ALA A 32 17.58 -0.65 -13.93
CA ALA A 32 17.46 -1.62 -12.84
C ALA A 32 17.74 -0.94 -11.48
N GLN A 33 17.10 0.20 -11.28
CA GLN A 33 17.20 1.01 -10.08
C GLN A 33 16.22 0.54 -9.02
N ARG A 34 16.65 0.59 -7.75
CA ARG A 34 15.73 0.48 -6.61
C ARG A 34 14.79 1.67 -6.57
N ILE A 35 13.49 1.40 -6.43
CA ILE A 35 12.46 2.43 -6.26
C ILE A 35 12.02 2.53 -4.80
N ALA A 36 11.46 3.68 -4.42
CA ALA A 36 11.01 3.94 -3.07
C ALA A 36 9.80 4.87 -3.07
N ASN A 37 9.06 4.85 -1.97
CA ASN A 37 8.08 5.88 -1.69
C ASN A 37 8.75 7.02 -0.91
N THR A 38 8.29 8.23 -1.18
CA THR A 38 8.65 9.45 -0.44
C THR A 38 7.39 10.24 -0.15
N GLU A 39 7.52 11.36 0.55
CA GLU A 39 6.40 12.28 0.81
C GLU A 39 5.62 12.60 -0.46
N ASP A 40 6.33 12.95 -1.54
CA ASP A 40 5.72 13.36 -2.80
C ASP A 40 5.55 12.24 -3.82
N VAL A 41 6.21 11.09 -3.66
CA VAL A 41 6.25 10.03 -4.68
C VAL A 41 5.68 8.72 -4.15
N VAL A 42 4.73 8.14 -4.90
CA VAL A 42 4.30 6.75 -4.75
C VAL A 42 4.81 5.98 -5.96
N SER A 43 5.64 4.97 -5.71
CA SER A 43 6.21 4.15 -6.78
C SER A 43 5.52 2.78 -6.87
N TRP A 44 5.44 2.23 -8.08
CA TRP A 44 4.97 0.88 -8.33
C TRP A 44 5.89 0.17 -9.33
N GLN A 45 6.39 -1.02 -8.99
CA GLN A 45 7.02 -1.92 -9.96
C GLN A 45 5.92 -2.76 -10.60
N CYS A 46 5.69 -2.55 -11.90
CA CYS A 46 4.66 -3.24 -12.67
C CYS A 46 5.30 -4.31 -13.55
N HIS A 47 4.77 -5.52 -13.51
CA HIS A 47 5.27 -6.67 -14.25
C HIS A 47 4.12 -7.47 -14.86
N LEU A 48 4.33 -7.96 -16.09
CA LEU A 48 3.37 -8.80 -16.79
C LEU A 48 3.59 -10.26 -16.39
N ILE A 49 2.56 -10.89 -15.86
CA ILE A 49 2.51 -12.34 -15.68
C ILE A 49 1.86 -12.94 -16.92
N THR A 50 2.62 -13.75 -17.63
CA THR A 50 2.11 -14.60 -18.70
C THR A 50 1.84 -15.96 -18.08
N SER A 51 0.58 -16.42 -18.09
CA SER A 51 0.24 -17.74 -17.56
C SER A 51 1.15 -18.81 -18.18
N SER A 52 1.57 -19.77 -17.36
CA SER A 52 2.31 -20.96 -17.82
C SER A 52 1.51 -21.82 -18.80
N GLN A 53 0.17 -21.65 -18.84
CA GLN A 53 -0.69 -22.20 -19.89
C GLN A 53 -0.44 -21.44 -21.19
N SER A 54 0.50 -21.94 -22.00
CA SER A 54 1.14 -21.32 -23.19
C SER A 54 0.23 -20.76 -24.30
N HIS A 55 -1.09 -20.84 -24.15
CA HIS A 55 -2.08 -20.41 -25.14
C HIS A 55 -3.18 -19.50 -24.57
N SER A 56 -3.14 -19.17 -23.27
CA SER A 56 -4.10 -18.23 -22.70
C SER A 56 -3.88 -16.82 -23.27
N PRO A 57 -4.89 -16.18 -23.90
CA PRO A 57 -4.78 -14.79 -24.34
C PRO A 57 -4.88 -13.80 -23.18
N TYR A 58 -5.10 -14.31 -21.96
CA TYR A 58 -5.37 -13.54 -20.78
C TYR A 58 -4.07 -13.26 -20.02
N HIS A 59 -3.95 -12.05 -19.52
CA HIS A 59 -2.74 -11.58 -18.87
C HIS A 59 -3.08 -10.96 -17.53
N THR A 60 -2.21 -11.12 -16.55
CA THR A 60 -2.34 -10.41 -15.27
C THR A 60 -1.13 -9.49 -15.11
N VAL A 61 -1.37 -8.23 -14.81
CA VAL A 61 -0.28 -7.33 -14.38
C VAL A 61 -0.22 -7.36 -12.86
N VAL A 62 0.97 -7.60 -12.33
CA VAL A 62 1.26 -7.46 -10.89
C VAL A 62 1.93 -6.10 -10.69
N ALA A 63 1.39 -5.27 -9.82
CA ALA A 63 2.01 -4.02 -9.40
C ALA A 63 2.43 -4.12 -7.93
N VAL A 64 3.72 -4.06 -7.65
CA VAL A 64 4.29 -4.19 -6.30
C VAL A 64 4.75 -2.82 -5.80
N GLN A 65 4.27 -2.42 -4.63
CA GLN A 65 4.71 -1.20 -3.96
C GLN A 65 6.06 -1.43 -3.25
N PRO A 66 7.04 -0.51 -3.33
CA PRO A 66 8.28 -0.64 -2.58
C PRO A 66 8.04 -0.55 -1.07
N VAL A 67 8.98 -1.08 -0.28
CA VAL A 67 8.96 -1.14 1.19
C VAL A 67 7.89 -2.08 1.75
N SER A 68 6.60 -1.86 1.42
CA SER A 68 5.53 -2.74 1.86
C SER A 68 5.52 -4.08 1.13
N HIS A 69 6.03 -4.15 -0.10
CA HIS A 69 5.90 -5.32 -0.98
C HIS A 69 4.44 -5.75 -1.23
N TYR A 70 3.50 -4.84 -1.00
CA TYR A 70 2.09 -5.07 -1.29
C TYR A 70 1.89 -5.18 -2.79
N ALA A 71 1.23 -6.26 -3.22
CA ALA A 71 1.01 -6.58 -4.61
C ALA A 71 -0.47 -6.36 -4.98
N LEU A 72 -0.71 -5.56 -6.02
CA LEU A 72 -1.99 -5.46 -6.72
C LEU A 72 -1.98 -6.42 -7.91
N LEU A 73 -3.08 -7.13 -8.10
CA LEU A 73 -3.32 -7.96 -9.27
C LEU A 73 -4.34 -7.26 -10.17
N ILE A 74 -3.99 -7.07 -11.45
CA ILE A 74 -4.86 -6.41 -12.43
C ILE A 74 -5.01 -7.34 -13.63
N PRO A 75 -6.11 -8.10 -13.71
CA PRO A 75 -6.35 -9.02 -14.81
C PRO A 75 -6.82 -8.28 -16.07
N TYR A 76 -6.37 -8.73 -17.23
CA TYR A 76 -6.69 -8.18 -18.54
C TYR A 76 -7.15 -9.26 -19.50
N LEU A 77 -8.37 -9.09 -20.01
CA LEU A 77 -8.87 -9.90 -21.13
C LEU A 77 -8.19 -9.53 -22.44
N HIS A 78 -7.89 -8.24 -22.60
CA HIS A 78 -7.27 -7.66 -23.78
C HIS A 78 -6.19 -6.68 -23.34
N ARG A 79 -5.20 -6.48 -24.21
CA ARG A 79 -4.14 -5.48 -23.98
C ARG A 79 -4.76 -4.08 -23.77
N PRO A 80 -4.57 -3.43 -22.63
CA PRO A 80 -5.06 -2.08 -22.40
C PRO A 80 -4.17 -1.06 -23.11
N THR A 81 -4.69 0.15 -23.32
CA THR A 81 -3.86 1.31 -23.62
C THR A 81 -3.09 1.75 -22.38
N GLN A 82 -2.07 2.60 -22.56
CA GLN A 82 -1.31 3.17 -21.44
C GLN A 82 -2.21 3.92 -20.44
N ASP A 83 -3.17 4.71 -20.94
CA ASP A 83 -4.11 5.47 -20.10
C ASP A 83 -5.09 4.56 -19.36
N GLN A 84 -5.56 3.48 -20.01
CA GLN A 84 -6.40 2.46 -19.36
C GLN A 84 -5.64 1.79 -18.22
N PHE A 85 -4.41 1.33 -18.47
CA PHE A 85 -3.59 0.70 -17.43
C PHE A 85 -3.35 1.62 -16.23
N ALA A 86 -3.07 2.90 -16.47
CA ALA A 86 -2.95 3.88 -15.38
C ALA A 86 -4.25 4.08 -14.59
N GLY A 87 -5.38 4.20 -15.29
CA GLY A 87 -6.70 4.30 -14.65
C GLY A 87 -7.02 3.09 -13.80
N ASP A 88 -6.81 1.90 -14.34
CA ASP A 88 -7.09 0.61 -13.68
C ASP A 88 -6.19 0.41 -12.45
N LEU A 89 -4.90 0.76 -12.54
CA LEU A 89 -3.99 0.73 -11.39
C LEU A 89 -4.44 1.68 -10.28
N ILE A 90 -4.81 2.92 -10.62
CA ILE A 90 -5.27 3.90 -9.63
C ILE A 90 -6.58 3.46 -8.99
N TYR A 91 -7.50 2.92 -9.78
CA TYR A 91 -8.78 2.39 -9.30
C TYR A 91 -8.55 1.23 -8.33
N ARG A 92 -7.75 0.25 -8.74
CA ARG A 92 -7.41 -0.92 -7.93
C ARG A 92 -6.71 -0.54 -6.64
N TRP A 93 -5.72 0.36 -6.72
CA TRP A 93 -5.02 0.91 -5.56
C TRP A 93 -5.98 1.57 -4.57
N GLY A 94 -6.82 2.50 -5.05
CA GLY A 94 -7.76 3.21 -4.19
C GLY A 94 -8.75 2.28 -3.50
N ASN A 95 -9.35 1.35 -4.25
CA ASN A 95 -10.32 0.40 -3.70
C ASN A 95 -9.68 -0.50 -2.64
N GLU A 96 -8.57 -1.17 -2.97
CA GLU A 96 -7.91 -2.06 -2.02
C GLU A 96 -7.45 -1.30 -0.77
N LEU A 97 -6.94 -0.07 -0.93
CA LEU A 97 -6.52 0.74 0.20
C LEU A 97 -7.66 1.03 1.18
N MET A 98 -8.83 1.45 0.68
CA MET A 98 -9.99 1.72 1.54
C MET A 98 -10.44 0.46 2.27
N HIS A 99 -10.52 -0.68 1.57
CA HIS A 99 -10.87 -1.96 2.19
C HIS A 99 -9.87 -2.33 3.29
N ARG A 100 -8.55 -2.21 3.02
CA ARG A 100 -7.53 -2.55 4.02
C ARG A 100 -7.53 -1.61 5.22
N MET A 101 -7.78 -0.31 5.03
CA MET A 101 -7.88 0.62 6.16
C MET A 101 -9.04 0.27 7.10
N VAL A 102 -10.17 -0.20 6.56
CA VAL A 102 -11.32 -0.64 7.36
C VAL A 102 -11.07 -2.01 8.00
N ASP A 103 -10.58 -2.98 7.23
CA ASP A 103 -10.33 -4.35 7.70
C ASP A 103 -9.33 -4.37 8.86
N THR A 104 -8.30 -3.52 8.78
CA THR A 104 -7.29 -3.35 9.84
C THR A 104 -7.75 -2.44 10.98
N ARG A 105 -8.94 -1.84 10.87
CA ARG A 105 -9.49 -0.85 11.83
C ARG A 105 -8.62 0.40 11.99
N ALA A 106 -7.82 0.72 10.98
CA ALA A 106 -7.01 1.92 10.96
C ALA A 106 -7.84 3.21 10.84
N ILE A 107 -9.02 3.09 10.22
CA ILE A 107 -10.08 4.12 10.20
C ILE A 107 -11.43 3.48 10.54
N GLN A 108 -12.42 4.31 10.90
CA GLN A 108 -13.80 3.83 11.06
C GLN A 108 -14.51 3.77 9.70
N GLN A 109 -15.56 2.95 9.60
CA GLN A 109 -16.39 2.88 8.39
C GLN A 109 -16.99 4.25 8.00
N SER A 110 -17.27 5.11 8.98
CA SER A 110 -17.76 6.48 8.77
C SER A 110 -16.75 7.38 8.05
N ASP A 111 -15.46 7.06 8.14
CA ASP A 111 -14.38 7.91 7.64
C ASP A 111 -14.04 7.60 6.17
N VAL A 112 -14.50 6.45 5.65
CA VAL A 112 -14.20 5.99 4.29
C VAL A 112 -14.56 7.03 3.23
N VAL A 113 -15.68 7.74 3.38
CA VAL A 113 -16.10 8.79 2.44
C VAL A 113 -15.08 9.95 2.43
N THR A 114 -14.60 10.34 3.61
CA THR A 114 -13.59 11.40 3.76
C THR A 114 -12.28 10.99 3.12
N VAL A 115 -11.80 9.77 3.40
CA VAL A 115 -10.54 9.26 2.82
C VAL A 115 -10.67 9.08 1.31
N ALA A 116 -11.80 8.58 0.81
CA ALA A 116 -12.06 8.43 -0.63
C ALA A 116 -12.06 9.78 -1.35
N GLU A 117 -12.63 10.82 -0.75
CA GLU A 117 -12.61 12.17 -1.32
C GLU A 117 -11.19 12.76 -1.31
N GLN A 118 -10.43 12.60 -0.21
CA GLN A 118 -9.02 12.99 -0.16
C GLN A 118 -8.20 12.24 -1.21
N PHE A 119 -8.37 10.93 -1.34
CA PHE A 119 -7.73 10.12 -2.36
C PHE A 119 -8.07 10.67 -3.74
N LYS A 120 -9.35 10.83 -4.08
CA LYS A 120 -9.81 11.29 -5.41
C LYS A 120 -9.31 12.70 -5.77
N THR A 121 -9.39 13.63 -4.84
CA THR A 121 -9.06 15.05 -5.07
C THR A 121 -7.57 15.36 -4.97
N SER A 122 -6.76 14.42 -4.45
CA SER A 122 -5.30 14.56 -4.40
C SER A 122 -4.71 14.82 -5.80
N PRO A 123 -4.08 15.98 -6.02
CA PRO A 123 -3.43 16.28 -7.29
C PRO A 123 -2.31 15.28 -7.56
N ARG A 124 -2.41 14.60 -8.71
CA ARG A 124 -1.42 13.60 -9.12
C ARG A 124 -0.98 13.76 -10.56
N SER A 125 0.31 13.53 -10.79
CA SER A 125 0.90 13.28 -12.11
C SER A 125 1.36 11.84 -12.17
N ILE A 126 1.37 11.24 -13.37
CA ILE A 126 1.87 9.88 -13.58
C ILE A 126 3.15 10.00 -14.40
N GLU A 127 4.22 9.43 -13.88
CA GLU A 127 5.51 9.32 -14.56
C GLU A 127 5.81 7.86 -14.88
N TRP A 128 6.37 7.61 -16.05
CA TRP A 128 6.58 6.27 -16.58
C TRP A 128 8.04 6.06 -16.89
N TYR A 129 8.58 4.94 -16.39
CA TYR A 129 9.97 4.58 -16.64
C TYR A 129 10.09 3.10 -16.98
N LEU A 130 10.96 2.80 -17.95
CA LEU A 130 11.46 1.44 -18.14
C LEU A 130 12.45 1.15 -17.00
N ASN A 131 12.07 0.24 -16.11
CA ASN A 131 12.87 -0.13 -14.94
C ASN A 131 12.53 -1.55 -14.45
N SER A 132 13.53 -2.25 -13.92
CA SER A 132 13.36 -3.55 -13.28
C SER A 132 14.10 -3.56 -11.95
N ASP A 133 13.42 -3.12 -10.90
CA ASP A 133 13.88 -3.30 -9.53
C ASP A 133 13.88 -4.81 -9.21
N GLN A 134 15.06 -5.38 -8.98
CA GLN A 134 15.22 -6.83 -8.91
C GLN A 134 14.45 -7.44 -7.73
N ASP A 135 14.48 -6.81 -6.55
CA ASP A 135 13.83 -7.34 -5.34
C ASP A 135 12.31 -7.39 -5.54
N LEU A 136 11.74 -6.34 -6.15
CA LEU A 136 10.31 -6.26 -6.44
C LEU A 136 9.89 -7.15 -7.61
N LEU A 137 10.80 -7.38 -8.57
CA LEU A 137 10.58 -8.31 -9.66
C LEU A 137 10.51 -9.75 -9.15
N GLU A 138 11.39 -10.14 -8.23
CA GLU A 138 11.35 -11.46 -7.58
C GLU A 138 10.03 -11.65 -6.82
N ARG A 139 9.54 -10.62 -6.12
CA ARG A 139 8.21 -10.62 -5.50
C ARG A 139 7.09 -10.80 -6.53
N ALA A 140 7.14 -10.06 -7.64
CA ALA A 140 6.16 -10.19 -8.72
C ALA A 140 6.20 -11.59 -9.38
N SER A 141 7.38 -12.16 -9.61
CA SER A 141 7.51 -13.52 -10.15
C SER A 141 7.03 -14.58 -9.17
N SER A 142 7.24 -14.41 -7.86
CA SER A 142 6.69 -15.34 -6.86
C SER A 142 5.16 -15.39 -6.86
N THR A 143 4.51 -14.31 -7.32
CA THR A 143 3.06 -14.21 -7.46
C THR A 143 2.53 -15.11 -8.58
N GLU A 144 3.30 -15.34 -9.64
CA GLU A 144 2.93 -16.22 -10.76
C GLU A 144 2.54 -17.63 -10.28
N GLN A 145 3.32 -18.20 -9.36
CA GLN A 145 3.06 -19.54 -8.82
C GLN A 145 1.73 -19.62 -8.07
N TRP A 146 1.35 -18.55 -7.35
CA TRP A 146 0.07 -18.48 -6.65
C TRP A 146 -1.10 -18.32 -7.62
N ILE A 147 -0.92 -17.52 -8.68
CA ILE A 147 -1.92 -17.36 -9.74
C ILE A 147 -2.16 -18.71 -10.42
N ASP A 148 -1.10 -19.36 -10.90
CA ASP A 148 -1.20 -20.66 -11.59
C ASP A 148 -1.83 -21.73 -10.68
N GLY A 149 -1.39 -21.81 -9.42
CA GLY A 149 -1.97 -22.75 -8.45
C GLY A 149 -3.46 -22.51 -8.17
N TYR A 150 -3.90 -21.25 -8.13
CA TYR A 150 -5.32 -20.92 -7.98
C TYR A 150 -6.11 -21.28 -9.24
N LEU A 151 -5.61 -20.93 -10.43
CA LEU A 151 -6.25 -21.26 -11.69
C LEU A 151 -6.44 -22.77 -11.86
N ASP A 152 -5.39 -23.55 -11.56
CA ASP A 152 -5.44 -25.01 -11.63
C ASP A 152 -6.44 -25.59 -10.60
N ALA A 153 -6.45 -25.07 -9.37
CA ALA A 153 -7.33 -25.57 -8.29
C ALA A 153 -8.82 -25.32 -8.57
N PHE A 154 -9.14 -24.23 -9.25
CA PHE A 154 -10.53 -23.85 -9.58
C PHE A 154 -10.90 -24.13 -11.04
N GLU A 155 -10.03 -24.81 -11.80
CA GLU A 155 -10.21 -25.13 -13.23
C GLU A 155 -10.51 -23.89 -14.09
N LEU A 156 -9.85 -22.78 -13.77
CA LEU A 156 -10.02 -21.49 -14.45
C LEU A 156 -8.94 -21.27 -15.51
N ASN A 157 -9.31 -20.60 -16.60
CA ASN A 157 -8.36 -20.24 -17.67
C ASN A 157 -7.71 -18.86 -17.46
N TYR A 158 -8.28 -18.04 -16.57
CA TYR A 158 -7.82 -16.70 -16.24
C TYR A 158 -8.38 -16.22 -14.91
N LEU A 159 -7.72 -15.19 -14.33
CA LEU A 159 -8.24 -14.50 -13.16
C LEU A 159 -9.30 -13.49 -13.58
N GLU A 160 -10.49 -13.64 -13.03
CA GLU A 160 -11.51 -12.58 -13.02
C GLU A 160 -11.19 -11.57 -11.90
N GLU A 161 -11.85 -10.42 -11.91
CA GLU A 161 -11.60 -9.34 -10.94
C GLU A 161 -11.72 -9.83 -9.49
N ASP A 162 -12.81 -10.54 -9.18
CA ASP A 162 -13.07 -11.07 -7.82
C ASP A 162 -11.99 -12.10 -7.42
N HIS A 163 -11.60 -13.00 -8.32
CA HIS A 163 -10.52 -13.97 -8.08
C HIS A 163 -9.17 -13.27 -7.88
N ALA A 164 -8.89 -12.20 -8.62
CA ALA A 164 -7.66 -11.41 -8.45
C ALA A 164 -7.61 -10.71 -7.09
N ILE A 165 -8.76 -10.33 -6.52
CA ILE A 165 -8.83 -9.79 -5.14
C ILE A 165 -8.51 -10.89 -4.13
N ASP A 166 -9.10 -12.07 -4.27
CA ASP A 166 -8.88 -13.20 -3.35
C ASP A 166 -7.43 -13.68 -3.35
N VAL A 167 -6.86 -13.88 -4.55
CA VAL A 167 -5.46 -14.29 -4.71
C VAL A 167 -4.51 -13.20 -4.19
N GLY A 168 -4.79 -11.93 -4.49
CA GLY A 168 -4.04 -10.79 -3.97
C GLY A 168 -4.06 -10.72 -2.44
N ALA A 169 -5.23 -10.92 -1.82
CA ALA A 169 -5.39 -10.99 -0.37
C ALA A 169 -4.53 -12.10 0.24
N HIS A 170 -4.53 -13.28 -0.38
CA HIS A 170 -3.67 -14.38 0.06
C HIS A 170 -2.19 -13.99 -0.02
N ILE A 171 -1.71 -13.52 -1.17
CA ILE A 171 -0.29 -13.14 -1.39
C ILE A 171 0.18 -12.08 -0.39
N ASN A 172 -0.65 -11.07 -0.13
CA ASN A 172 -0.33 -9.98 0.79
C ASN A 172 -0.40 -10.41 2.26
N SER A 173 -1.11 -11.50 2.57
CA SER A 173 -1.07 -12.14 3.90
C SER A 173 0.15 -13.04 4.10
N GLN A 174 0.73 -13.61 3.04
CA GLN A 174 1.92 -14.49 3.11
C GLN A 174 3.22 -13.76 3.45
N SER A 175 3.23 -12.42 3.35
CA SER A 175 4.33 -11.58 3.83
C SER A 175 4.53 -11.64 5.36
N VAL A 176 3.66 -12.37 6.08
CA VAL A 176 3.78 -12.63 7.51
C VAL A 176 4.50 -13.97 7.73
N THR A 177 5.78 -13.93 8.09
CA THR A 177 6.40 -15.05 8.81
C THR A 177 7.47 -14.57 9.79
N LYS A 178 7.09 -14.43 11.07
CA LYS A 178 7.62 -15.20 12.21
C LYS A 178 6.62 -15.14 13.39
N ASP A 179 6.19 -16.31 13.84
CA ASP A 179 5.63 -16.54 15.19
C ASP A 179 4.22 -16.02 15.56
N GLY A 180 3.28 -15.93 14.61
CA GLY A 180 1.84 -15.87 14.94
C GLY A 180 1.37 -14.64 15.72
N MET A 181 2.21 -13.62 15.84
CA MET A 181 1.82 -12.26 16.25
C MET A 181 1.51 -11.43 15.00
N GLN A 182 0.58 -10.49 15.15
CA GLN A 182 0.24 -9.51 14.11
C GLN A 182 1.49 -8.65 13.87
N ASP A 183 2.17 -8.90 12.76
CA ASP A 183 3.46 -8.30 12.47
C ASP A 183 3.25 -6.86 11.96
N ASP A 184 3.80 -5.89 12.71
CA ASP A 184 3.84 -4.48 12.32
C ASP A 184 4.60 -4.28 10.99
N ASP A 185 5.38 -5.28 10.55
CA ASP A 185 6.14 -5.29 9.31
C ASP A 185 5.43 -6.01 8.14
N SER A 186 4.15 -6.36 8.26
CA SER A 186 3.41 -7.01 7.16
C SER A 186 3.16 -6.06 5.98
N ALA A 187 3.06 -6.62 4.77
CA ALA A 187 2.77 -5.85 3.56
C ALA A 187 1.49 -5.01 3.67
N VAL A 188 0.48 -5.55 4.34
CA VAL A 188 -0.80 -4.86 4.59
C VAL A 188 -0.58 -3.64 5.47
N VAL A 189 0.19 -3.76 6.55
CA VAL A 189 0.46 -2.64 7.47
C VAL A 189 1.23 -1.53 6.77
N GLY A 190 2.29 -1.87 6.03
CA GLY A 190 3.06 -0.88 5.26
C GLY A 190 2.20 -0.15 4.21
N PHE A 191 1.35 -0.89 3.50
CA PHE A 191 0.43 -0.33 2.50
C PHE A 191 -0.63 0.59 3.12
N VAL A 192 -1.22 0.18 4.24
CA VAL A 192 -2.19 0.99 4.99
C VAL A 192 -1.54 2.25 5.54
N ASN A 193 -0.36 2.14 6.17
CA ASN A 193 0.36 3.29 6.72
C ASN A 193 0.75 4.33 5.65
N ASP A 194 1.20 3.88 4.47
CA ASP A 194 1.44 4.75 3.31
C ASP A 194 0.17 5.53 2.93
N GLY A 195 -0.97 4.83 2.86
CA GLY A 195 -2.24 5.46 2.52
C GLY A 195 -2.77 6.41 3.60
N LEU A 196 -2.63 6.06 4.89
CA LEU A 196 -3.11 6.89 6.00
C LEU A 196 -2.38 8.22 6.02
N TYR A 197 -1.05 8.19 5.88
CA TYR A 197 -0.22 9.37 5.79
C TYR A 197 -0.64 10.30 4.64
N ARG A 198 -1.04 9.73 3.49
CA ARG A 198 -1.38 10.51 2.29
C ARG A 198 -2.82 11.01 2.26
N PHE A 199 -3.77 10.19 2.69
CA PHE A 199 -5.20 10.38 2.37
C PHE A 199 -6.13 10.41 3.58
N ALA A 200 -5.60 10.27 4.80
CA ALA A 200 -6.39 10.32 6.03
C ALA A 200 -6.01 11.52 6.93
N ASN A 201 -5.66 12.66 6.31
CA ASN A 201 -5.34 13.87 7.06
C ASN A 201 -6.55 14.35 7.88
N GLY A 202 -6.31 14.73 9.13
CA GLY A 202 -7.33 15.16 10.08
C GLY A 202 -8.15 14.04 10.74
N LEU A 203 -7.85 12.76 10.48
CA LEU A 203 -8.58 11.61 11.03
C LEU A 203 -7.84 10.86 12.15
N CYS A 204 -6.55 11.14 12.35
CA CYS A 204 -5.77 10.45 13.38
C CYS A 204 -6.19 10.93 14.78
N THR A 205 -6.68 10.01 15.61
CA THR A 205 -7.05 10.30 17.01
C THR A 205 -5.88 10.18 17.98
N ARG A 206 -4.72 9.70 17.51
CA ARG A 206 -3.51 9.51 18.31
C ARG A 206 -2.56 10.68 18.09
N LEU A 207 -1.77 11.00 19.10
CA LEU A 207 -0.76 12.05 19.02
C LEU A 207 0.61 11.43 18.80
N PHE A 208 1.33 11.89 17.79
CA PHE A 208 2.70 11.45 17.51
C PHE A 208 3.67 12.62 17.61
N LYS A 209 4.87 12.34 18.13
CA LYS A 209 5.93 13.34 18.17
C LYS A 209 6.26 13.82 16.76
N ASN A 210 6.44 15.13 16.58
CA ASN A 210 6.76 15.76 15.30
C ASN A 210 5.72 15.54 14.18
N THR A 211 4.47 15.19 14.52
CA THR A 211 3.37 15.02 13.58
C THR A 211 2.26 16.03 13.93
N ILE A 212 1.63 16.61 12.90
CA ILE A 212 0.51 17.53 13.09
C ILE A 212 -0.66 16.75 13.72
N GLU A 213 -1.31 17.33 14.74
CA GLU A 213 -2.49 16.74 15.36
C GLU A 213 -3.57 16.45 14.31
N GLY A 214 -4.17 15.25 14.38
CA GLY A 214 -5.09 14.77 13.35
C GLY A 214 -4.43 14.08 12.17
N ASN A 215 -3.11 14.15 11.99
CA ASN A 215 -2.42 13.50 10.88
C ASN A 215 -1.68 12.23 11.33
N TYR A 216 -1.52 11.30 10.38
CA TYR A 216 -0.71 10.10 10.58
C TYR A 216 0.77 10.42 10.36
N PRO A 217 1.69 9.74 11.08
CA PRO A 217 3.12 10.01 11.00
C PRO A 217 3.72 9.52 9.67
N TYR A 218 4.88 10.07 9.31
CA TYR A 218 5.66 9.65 8.14
C TYR A 218 6.05 8.16 8.28
N PRO A 219 5.64 7.27 7.36
CA PRO A 219 5.70 5.83 7.60
C PRO A 219 7.01 5.17 7.13
N TRP A 220 7.90 5.89 6.43
CA TRP A 220 9.13 5.33 5.86
C TRP A 220 10.38 5.66 6.70
N THR A 221 10.26 5.81 8.03
CA THR A 221 11.40 5.98 8.95
C THR A 221 11.94 4.65 9.46
N GLU A 222 13.24 4.59 9.78
CA GLU A 222 13.86 3.38 10.38
C GLU A 222 13.36 3.08 11.80
N ALA A 223 12.91 4.10 12.53
CA ALA A 223 12.35 3.94 13.88
C ALA A 223 10.82 4.11 13.84
N PRO A 224 10.06 3.31 14.62
CA PRO A 224 8.62 3.44 14.70
C PRO A 224 8.21 4.80 15.28
N PRO A 225 7.09 5.39 14.84
CA PRO A 225 6.59 6.66 15.37
C PRO A 225 6.36 6.61 16.89
N CYS A 226 6.90 7.59 17.62
CA CYS A 226 6.67 7.71 19.06
C CYS A 226 5.31 8.36 19.33
N GLU A 227 4.36 7.57 19.81
CA GLU A 227 3.09 8.08 20.36
C GLU A 227 3.34 8.86 21.65
N VAL A 228 2.67 10.01 21.78
CA VAL A 228 2.66 10.82 23.00
C VAL A 228 1.52 10.31 23.88
N ILE A 229 1.86 9.54 24.91
CA ILE A 229 0.89 9.15 25.94
C ILE A 229 0.55 10.41 26.72
N GLN A 230 -0.66 10.92 26.57
CA GLN A 230 -1.17 11.93 27.49
C GLN A 230 -1.37 11.26 28.85
N GLU A 231 -0.57 11.65 29.84
CA GLU A 231 -0.87 11.29 31.23
C GLU A 231 -2.28 11.80 31.55
N PRO A 232 -3.12 11.02 32.25
CA PRO A 232 -4.41 11.51 32.68
C PRO A 232 -4.18 12.77 33.51
N VAL A 233 -4.81 13.86 33.10
CA VAL A 233 -4.85 15.10 33.89
C VAL A 233 -5.40 14.70 35.25
N GLU A 234 -4.57 14.76 36.30
CA GLU A 234 -5.06 14.69 37.67
C GLU A 234 -6.07 15.82 37.84
N GLU A 235 -7.37 15.49 37.82
CA GLU A 235 -8.39 16.43 38.24
C GLU A 235 -8.03 16.88 39.67
N GLY A 236 -7.78 18.19 39.77
CA GLY A 236 -7.21 18.83 40.94
C GLY A 236 -7.88 18.39 42.24
N GLY A 237 -7.03 18.23 43.26
CA GLY A 237 -7.36 17.73 44.58
C GLY A 237 -8.69 18.25 45.12
N ALA A 238 -9.55 17.31 45.49
CA ALA A 238 -10.58 17.59 46.46
C ALA A 238 -9.87 17.99 47.77
N GLU A 239 -9.86 19.29 48.08
CA GLU A 239 -9.64 19.79 49.43
C GLU A 239 -10.63 19.08 50.36
N LEU A 240 -10.12 18.11 51.12
CA LEU A 240 -10.80 17.60 52.30
C LEU A 240 -10.84 18.74 53.32
N PHE A 241 -11.94 19.48 53.30
CA PHE A 241 -12.28 20.43 54.36
C PHE A 241 -12.21 19.72 55.71
N SER A 242 -11.23 20.15 56.50
CA SER A 242 -11.05 19.76 57.90
C SER A 242 -11.95 20.63 58.77
N ILE A 243 -13.03 20.05 59.30
CA ILE A 243 -13.84 20.56 60.41
C ILE A 243 -14.41 19.29 61.08
N ASP A 244 -14.09 18.92 62.33
CA ASP A 244 -14.46 19.61 63.56
C ASP A 244 -13.58 19.21 64.76
N HIS A 245 -13.11 20.23 65.48
CA HIS A 245 -12.81 20.17 66.90
C HIS A 245 -13.97 20.81 67.69
N LEU A 246 -14.73 20.01 68.44
CA LEU A 246 -15.46 20.42 69.65
C LEU A 246 -15.47 19.20 70.59
N SER A 247 -14.47 19.05 71.47
CA SER A 247 -14.44 19.51 72.87
C SER A 247 -15.47 18.84 73.80
N THR A 248 -14.97 17.86 74.55
CA THR A 248 -15.25 17.52 75.97
C THR A 248 -16.61 17.83 76.61
N LYS A 249 -17.26 16.75 77.10
CA LYS A 249 -17.44 16.50 78.53
C LYS A 249 -17.61 15.00 78.79
#